data_AF-A0A6G3PXY0-F1
#
_entry.id   AF-A0A6G3PXY0-F1
#
_cell.length_a   1.000
_cell.length_b   1.000
_cell.length_c   1.000
_cell.angle_alpha   90.00
_cell.angle_beta   90.00
_cell.angle_gamma   90.00
#
_symmetry.space_group_name_H-M   'P 1'
#
loop_
_entity.id
_entity.type
_entity.pdbx_description
1 polymer ?
#
loop_
_entity_poly.entity_id
_entity_poly.type
_entity_poly.pdbx_seq_one_letter_code
_entity_poly.pdbx_strand_id
1 'polypeptide(L)'
;PYRAELRLRTFADPGWEALLDAVAARPGQLSALLAKEMPHSLSRTAEEAGVRLLPAADDLDPSCTCPDHGRPCKHVAALCFQTALLLDSDPFVLLLMRGRGERELLDALGRRNAEHSVRERPA
;
A
#
# COMPACT_ATOMS: atom_id res chain seq x y z
N PRO A 1 -5.92 11.70 -28.37
CA PRO A 1 -5.31 11.41 -27.05
C PRO A 1 -5.61 9.95 -26.68
N TYR A 2 -4.67 9.22 -26.10
CA TYR A 2 -4.88 7.83 -25.64
C TYR A 2 -5.14 7.82 -24.13
N ARG A 3 -6.03 6.93 -23.67
CA ARG A 3 -6.26 6.71 -22.24
C ARG A 3 -5.42 5.53 -21.81
N ALA A 4 -4.48 5.75 -20.90
CA ALA A 4 -3.74 4.70 -20.21
C ALA A 4 -4.24 4.60 -18.77
N GLU A 5 -4.40 3.39 -18.27
CA GLU A 5 -4.91 3.10 -16.93
C GLU A 5 -4.08 1.98 -16.31
N LEU A 6 -3.83 2.08 -15.00
CA LEU A 6 -3.16 1.07 -14.21
C LEU A 6 -4.08 0.71 -13.05
N ARG A 7 -4.54 -0.54 -13.00
CA ARG A 7 -5.35 -1.04 -11.89
C ARG A 7 -4.50 -1.94 -11.01
N LEU A 8 -4.78 -1.92 -9.72
CA LEU A 8 -4.16 -2.78 -8.71
C LEU A 8 -5.28 -3.52 -7.99
N ARG A 9 -5.10 -4.81 -7.67
CA ARG A 9 -6.09 -5.53 -6.87
C ARG A 9 -6.17 -4.94 -5.46
N THR A 10 -7.38 -4.69 -5.00
CA THR A 10 -7.65 -4.25 -3.63
C THR A 10 -7.55 -5.43 -2.67
N PHE A 11 -7.22 -5.15 -1.41
CA PHE A 11 -7.32 -6.19 -0.36
C PHE A 11 -8.77 -6.41 0.05
N ALA A 12 -9.08 -7.65 0.39
CA ALA A 12 -10.29 -7.98 1.14
C ALA A 12 -10.11 -7.58 2.62
N ASP A 13 -11.22 -7.46 3.34
CA ASP A 13 -11.20 -7.04 4.75
C ASP A 13 -10.23 -7.85 5.63
N PRO A 14 -10.13 -9.20 5.53
CA PRO A 14 -9.17 -9.96 6.33
C PRO A 14 -7.70 -9.57 6.08
N GLY A 15 -7.35 -9.20 4.85
CA GLY A 15 -6.01 -8.73 4.51
C GLY A 15 -5.72 -7.36 5.11
N TRP A 16 -6.73 -6.48 5.14
CA TRP A 16 -6.62 -5.19 5.83
C TRP A 16 -6.47 -5.35 7.34
N GLU A 17 -7.26 -6.23 7.95
CA GLU A 17 -7.16 -6.52 9.39
C GLU A 17 -5.77 -7.03 9.77
N ALA A 18 -5.23 -8.00 9.02
CA ALA A 18 -3.90 -8.55 9.25
C ALA A 18 -2.79 -7.49 9.11
N LEU A 19 -2.87 -6.63 8.09
CA LEU A 19 -1.90 -5.55 7.90
C LEU A 19 -1.94 -4.54 9.05
N LEU A 20 -3.15 -4.10 9.43
CA LEU A 20 -3.36 -3.12 10.48
C LEU A 20 -2.86 -3.62 11.85
N ASP A 21 -3.11 -4.89 12.19
CA ASP A 21 -2.61 -5.49 13.43
C ASP A 21 -1.08 -5.56 13.43
N ALA A 22 -0.48 -5.97 12.31
CA ALA A 22 0.96 -6.13 12.19
C ALA A 22 1.71 -4.80 12.30
N VAL A 23 1.16 -3.73 11.71
CA VAL A 23 1.72 -2.37 11.80
C VAL A 23 1.48 -1.77 13.20
N ALA A 24 0.30 -1.94 13.78
CA ALA A 24 -0.02 -1.40 15.10
C ALA A 24 0.83 -2.00 16.22
N ALA A 25 1.26 -3.26 16.09
CA ALA A 25 2.18 -3.92 17.02
C ALA A 25 3.62 -3.36 16.98
N ARG A 26 3.95 -2.46 16.05
CA ARG A 26 5.30 -1.92 15.85
C ARG A 26 5.26 -0.40 15.72
N PRO A 27 5.38 0.35 16.82
CA PRO A 27 5.24 1.81 16.82
C PRO A 27 6.13 2.55 15.80
N GLY A 28 7.34 2.05 15.55
CA GLY A 28 8.26 2.62 14.56
C GLY A 28 7.72 2.58 13.12
N GLN A 29 6.90 1.59 12.76
CA GLN A 29 6.30 1.50 11.43
C GLN A 29 5.19 2.52 11.24
N LEU A 30 4.37 2.76 12.27
CA LEU A 30 3.39 3.84 12.25
C LEU A 30 4.06 5.20 12.12
N SER A 31 5.13 5.46 12.90
CA SER A 31 5.90 6.70 12.79
C SER A 31 6.47 6.92 11.38
N ALA A 32 6.99 5.86 10.75
CA ALA A 32 7.49 5.93 9.37
C ALA A 32 6.37 6.25 8.37
N LEU A 33 5.21 5.60 8.47
CA LEU A 33 4.06 5.94 7.63
C LEU A 33 3.60 7.39 7.81
N LEU A 34 3.56 7.89 9.04
CA LEU A 34 3.24 9.30 9.32
C LEU A 34 4.27 10.27 8.74
N ALA A 35 5.53 9.84 8.63
CA ALA A 35 6.60 10.56 7.93
C ALA A 35 6.55 10.37 6.40
N LYS A 36 5.54 9.67 5.87
CA LYS A 36 5.40 9.30 4.46
C LYS A 36 6.57 8.47 3.93
N GLU A 37 7.16 7.64 4.78
CA GLU A 37 8.20 6.71 4.41
C GLU A 37 7.62 5.30 4.21
N MET A 38 8.10 4.58 3.20
CA MET A 38 7.83 3.16 2.99
C MET A 38 9.05 2.34 3.41
N PRO A 39 9.24 2.05 4.72
CA PRO A 39 10.42 1.31 5.15
C PRO A 39 10.31 -0.16 4.72
N HIS A 40 11.43 -0.76 4.31
CA HIS A 40 11.51 -2.20 3.99
C HIS A 40 11.06 -3.11 5.15
N SER A 41 11.13 -2.61 6.39
CA SER A 41 10.61 -3.34 7.55
C SER A 41 9.09 -3.48 7.51
N LEU A 42 8.36 -2.49 7.00
CA LEU A 42 6.91 -2.54 6.88
C LEU A 42 6.48 -3.54 5.81
N SER A 43 7.14 -3.55 4.64
CA SER A 43 6.85 -4.54 3.59
C SER A 43 7.08 -5.97 4.09
N ARG A 44 8.17 -6.20 4.83
CA ARG A 44 8.45 -7.50 5.47
C ARG A 44 7.40 -7.88 6.50
N THR A 45 6.99 -6.94 7.36
CA THR A 45 5.94 -7.18 8.35
C THR A 45 4.60 -7.51 7.71
N ALA A 46 4.26 -6.86 6.59
CA ALA A 46 3.08 -7.24 5.82
C ALA A 46 3.20 -8.69 5.29
N GLU A 47 4.35 -9.07 4.73
CA GLU A 47 4.60 -10.44 4.26
C GLU A 47 4.50 -11.48 5.39
N GLU A 48 5.06 -11.21 6.56
CA GLU A 48 4.94 -12.05 7.76
C GLU A 48 3.48 -12.23 8.20
N ALA A 49 2.64 -11.21 7.99
CA ALA A 49 1.20 -11.25 8.24
C ALA A 49 0.40 -11.90 7.09
N GLY A 50 1.07 -12.43 6.06
CA GLY A 50 0.43 -13.04 4.88
C GLY A 50 -0.13 -12.03 3.88
N VAL A 51 0.22 -10.75 4.01
CA VAL A 51 -0.25 -9.66 3.15
C VAL A 51 0.85 -9.24 2.20
N ARG A 52 0.64 -9.48 0.89
CA ARG A 52 1.55 -8.96 -0.14
C ARG A 52 1.26 -7.47 -0.37
N LEU A 53 1.94 -6.61 0.38
CA LEU A 53 1.74 -5.17 0.29
C LEU A 53 2.11 -4.61 -1.09
N LEU A 54 3.36 -4.86 -1.51
CA LEU A 54 3.89 -4.36 -2.76
C LEU A 54 3.29 -5.10 -3.97
N PRO A 55 3.00 -4.38 -5.07
CA PRO A 55 2.44 -5.01 -6.27
C PRO A 55 3.38 -6.06 -6.86
N ALA A 56 2.81 -7.20 -7.25
CA ALA A 56 3.50 -8.20 -8.08
C ALA A 56 3.05 -8.08 -9.55
N ALA A 57 3.74 -8.78 -10.45
CA ALA A 57 3.45 -8.74 -11.88
C ALA A 57 2.01 -9.19 -12.22
N ASP A 58 1.43 -10.10 -11.42
CA ASP A 58 0.06 -10.61 -11.56
C ASP A 58 -1.00 -9.73 -10.88
N ASP A 59 -0.58 -8.64 -10.25
CA ASP A 59 -1.41 -7.77 -9.42
C ASP A 59 -1.76 -6.44 -10.10
N LEU A 60 -0.93 -6.06 -11.06
CA LEU A 60 -1.09 -4.86 -11.88
C LEU A 60 -1.78 -5.23 -13.20
N ASP A 61 -2.90 -4.57 -13.48
CA ASP A 61 -3.64 -4.69 -14.72
C ASP A 61 -3.53 -3.37 -15.52
N PRO A 62 -2.51 -3.23 -16.38
CA PRO A 62 -2.35 -2.08 -17.24
C PRO A 62 -3.20 -2.17 -18.51
N SER A 63 -3.86 -1.08 -18.87
CA SER A 63 -4.59 -0.96 -20.14
C SER A 63 -4.30 0.35 -20.85
N CYS A 64 -4.36 0.34 -22.18
CA CYS A 64 -4.26 1.57 -22.97
C CYS A 64 -5.08 1.49 -24.26
N THR A 65 -5.70 2.60 -24.66
CA THR A 65 -6.48 2.70 -25.90
C THR A 65 -5.64 2.98 -27.15
N CYS A 66 -4.32 2.87 -27.08
CA CYS A 66 -3.43 3.12 -28.22
C CYS A 66 -3.33 1.89 -29.13
N PRO A 67 -3.06 2.06 -30.45
CA PRO A 67 -2.91 0.96 -31.39
C PRO A 67 -1.55 0.24 -31.29
N ASP A 68 -0.73 0.55 -30.28
CA ASP A 68 0.57 -0.10 -30.05
C ASP A 68 0.35 -1.47 -29.42
N HIS A 69 0.97 -2.50 -30.01
CA HIS A 69 0.87 -3.90 -29.58
C HIS A 69 2.03 -4.31 -28.67
N GLY A 70 2.92 -3.38 -28.29
CA GLY A 70 3.95 -3.58 -27.28
C GLY A 70 3.35 -3.97 -25.92
N ARG A 71 4.02 -4.88 -25.20
CA ARG A 71 3.61 -5.33 -23.87
C ARG A 71 4.69 -5.01 -22.83
N PRO A 72 4.58 -3.90 -22.06
CA PRO A 72 3.60 -2.80 -22.20
C PRO A 72 3.94 -1.84 -23.36
N CYS A 73 2.95 -1.08 -23.83
CA CYS A 73 3.19 0.05 -24.74
C CYS A 73 3.89 1.20 -24.01
N LYS A 74 4.46 2.16 -24.76
CA LYS A 74 5.16 3.32 -24.17
C LYS A 74 4.31 4.16 -23.21
N HIS A 75 2.99 4.21 -23.41
CA HIS A 75 2.09 4.97 -22.54
C HIS A 75 1.90 4.30 -21.18
N VAL A 76 1.72 2.98 -21.17
CA VAL A 76 1.66 2.19 -19.94
C VAL A 76 3.01 2.22 -19.25
N ALA A 77 4.12 2.08 -19.98
CA ALA A 77 5.46 2.17 -19.40
C ALA A 77 5.69 3.53 -18.69
N ALA A 78 5.31 4.63 -19.35
CA ALA A 78 5.37 5.97 -18.77
C ALA A 78 4.45 6.10 -17.53
N LEU A 79 3.24 5.54 -17.59
CA LEU A 79 2.32 5.54 -16.45
C LEU A 79 2.87 4.74 -15.26
N CYS A 80 3.45 3.56 -15.49
CA CYS A 80 4.10 2.76 -14.45
C CYS A 80 5.26 3.51 -13.80
N PHE A 81 6.10 4.17 -14.61
CA PHE A 81 7.21 4.97 -14.09
C PHE A 81 6.71 6.13 -13.22
N GLN A 82 5.70 6.87 -13.69
CA GLN A 82 5.11 7.96 -12.91
C GLN A 82 4.42 7.45 -11.64
N THR A 83 3.77 6.29 -11.71
CA THR A 83 3.15 5.67 -10.53
C THR A 83 4.21 5.30 -9.51
N ALA A 84 5.34 4.70 -9.92
CA ALA A 84 6.44 4.38 -9.01
C ALA A 84 6.97 5.64 -8.29
N LEU A 85 7.20 6.74 -9.01
CA LEU A 85 7.61 8.01 -8.40
C LEU A 85 6.61 8.56 -7.38
N LEU A 86 5.30 8.42 -7.65
CA LEU A 86 4.26 8.81 -6.70
C LEU A 86 4.27 7.92 -5.46
N LEU A 87 4.44 6.61 -5.61
CA LEU A 87 4.52 5.67 -4.49
C LEU A 87 5.78 5.88 -3.63
N ASP A 88 6.90 6.23 -4.25
CA ASP A 88 8.15 6.56 -3.56
C ASP A 88 8.02 7.85 -2.74
N SER A 89 7.16 8.78 -3.18
CA SER A 89 6.93 10.07 -2.52
C SER A 89 5.82 10.03 -1.45
N ASP A 90 4.85 9.12 -1.60
CA ASP A 90 3.73 8.99 -0.68
C ASP A 90 3.22 7.54 -0.59
N PRO A 91 3.52 6.79 0.50
CA PRO A 91 3.10 5.41 0.69
C PRO A 91 1.58 5.26 0.81
N PHE A 92 0.84 6.32 1.19
CA PHE A 92 -0.61 6.23 1.31
C PHE A 92 -1.29 6.11 -0.05
N VAL A 93 -0.63 6.49 -1.15
CA VAL A 93 -1.14 6.25 -2.51
C VAL A 93 -1.26 4.75 -2.78
N LEU A 94 -0.27 3.93 -2.34
CA LEU A 94 -0.37 2.47 -2.47
C LEU A 94 -1.55 1.93 -1.67
N LEU A 95 -1.73 2.42 -0.44
CA LEU A 95 -2.79 1.97 0.47
C LEU A 95 -4.17 2.35 -0.06
N LEU A 96 -4.29 3.53 -0.68
CA LEU A 96 -5.47 3.96 -1.42
C LEU A 96 -5.77 3.05 -2.61
N MET A 97 -4.75 2.73 -3.42
CA MET A 97 -4.90 1.78 -4.53
C MET A 97 -5.27 0.36 -4.05
N ARG A 98 -4.89 -0.01 -2.83
CA ARG A 98 -5.30 -1.25 -2.15
C ARG A 98 -6.71 -1.20 -1.53
N GLY A 99 -7.36 -0.04 -1.56
CA GLY A 99 -8.78 0.12 -1.20
C GLY A 99 -9.06 0.75 0.17
N ARG A 100 -8.09 1.40 0.82
CA ARG A 100 -8.33 2.18 2.05
C ARG A 100 -7.70 3.56 1.97
N GLY A 101 -8.48 4.57 2.32
CA GLY A 101 -7.99 5.95 2.37
C GLY A 101 -7.09 6.20 3.57
N GLU A 102 -6.21 7.20 3.44
CA GLU A 102 -5.27 7.62 4.50
C GLU A 102 -5.97 7.85 5.85
N ARG A 103 -7.04 8.64 5.88
CA ARG A 103 -7.77 8.93 7.13
C ARG A 103 -8.33 7.67 7.80
N GLU A 104 -9.00 6.83 7.01
CA GLU A 104 -9.58 5.58 7.51
C GLU A 104 -8.50 4.66 8.10
N LEU A 105 -7.36 4.56 7.42
CA LEU A 105 -6.22 3.78 7.86
C LEU A 105 -5.61 4.34 9.15
N LEU A 106 -5.35 5.64 9.22
CA LEU A 106 -4.75 6.29 10.39
C LEU A 106 -5.67 6.22 11.61
N ASP A 107 -6.98 6.36 11.44
CA ASP A 107 -7.96 6.20 12.51
C ASP A 107 -7.98 4.75 13.04
N ALA A 108 -7.86 3.75 12.15
CA ALA A 108 -7.79 2.35 12.55
C ALA A 108 -6.48 2.02 13.29
N LEU A 109 -5.34 2.48 12.77
CA LEU A 109 -4.03 2.30 13.40
C LEU A 109 -3.95 3.03 14.75
N GLY A 110 -4.49 4.24 14.85
CA GLY A 110 -4.54 5.00 16.10
C GLY A 110 -5.30 4.26 17.21
N ARG A 111 -6.45 3.68 16.89
CA ARG A 111 -7.22 2.85 17.83
C ARG A 111 -6.44 1.61 18.28
N ARG A 112 -5.88 0.84 17.35
CA ARG A 112 -5.14 -0.40 17.67
C ARG A 112 -3.85 -0.13 18.44
N ASN A 113 -3.12 0.92 18.09
CA ASN A 113 -1.90 1.30 18.79
C ASN A 113 -2.18 1.74 20.24
N ALA A 114 -3.29 2.47 20.47
CA ALA A 114 -3.72 2.80 21.83
C ALA A 114 -4.02 1.55 22.65
N GLU A 115 -4.72 0.56 22.07
CA GLU A 115 -4.99 -0.72 22.73
C GLU A 115 -3.72 -1.53 23.02
N HIS A 116 -2.73 -1.50 22.12
CA HIS A 116 -1.43 -2.17 22.32
C HIS A 116 -0.65 -1.50 23.45
N SER A 117 -0.60 -0.17 23.46
CA SER A 117 0.06 0.63 24.50
C SER A 117 -0.53 0.38 25.90
N VAL A 118 -1.84 0.10 26.01
CA VAL A 118 -2.46 -0.29 27.28
C VAL A 118 -2.04 -1.69 27.72
N ARG A 119 -1.90 -2.64 26.80
CA ARG A 119 -1.45 -4.02 27.09
C ARG A 119 0.02 -4.10 27.49
N GLU A 120 0.87 -3.23 26.97
CA GLU A 120 2.32 -3.21 27.25
C GLU A 120 2.70 -2.52 28.57
N ARG A 121 1.77 -1.79 29.21
CA ARG A 121 2.01 -1.21 30.54
C ARG A 121 1.85 -2.29 31.60
N PRO A 122 2.92 -2.73 32.29
CA PRO A 122 2.77 -3.64 33.41
C PRO A 122 2.04 -2.92 34.56
N ALA A 123 1.25 -3.69 35.31
CA ALA A 123 0.53 -3.23 36.50
C ALA A 123 1.48 -2.72 37.60
#